data_AF-A0A3E0NT19-F1
#
_entry.id   AF-A0A3E0NT19-F1
#
_cell.length_a   1.000
_cell.length_b   1.000
_cell.length_c   1.000
_cell.angle_alpha   90.00
_cell.angle_beta   90.00
_cell.angle_gamma   90.00
#
_symmetry.space_group_name_H-M   'P 1'
#
loop_
_entity.id
_entity.type
_entity.pdbx_description
1 polymer ?
#
loop_
_entity_poly.entity_id
_entity_poly.type
_entity_poly.pdbx_seq_one_letter_code
_entity_poly.pdbx_strand_id
1 'polypeptide(L)'
;MGRLIYFTIEDEGMLAEAFSNLDSDTIAIAYKVLGTEDVFVAPGETKDALDRQDVHLNLLAEEDAAKISVYHSPLSREELADYEDALKALSLACHGIAIACVGVNGESDLGFDLSNGTENYTYFTAPAGHTFIFRVFTKRDEARDFLDRLTIGDQRAMDWVDSLPIDSAEELVSYH
;
A
#
# COMPACT_ATOMS: atom_id res chain seq x y z
N MET A 1 -1.05 -15.15 8.62
CA MET A 1 -0.42 -14.50 7.45
C MET A 1 -1.49 -13.64 6.82
N GLY A 2 -1.24 -12.35 6.65
CA GLY A 2 -2.20 -11.42 6.06
C GLY A 2 -2.44 -11.75 4.59
N ARG A 3 -3.66 -11.55 4.10
CA ARG A 3 -4.03 -11.76 2.70
C ARG A 3 -4.40 -10.43 2.08
N LEU A 4 -3.99 -10.20 0.84
CA LEU A 4 -4.41 -9.06 0.02
C LEU A 4 -5.32 -9.59 -1.08
N ILE A 5 -6.47 -8.96 -1.23
CA ILE A 5 -7.58 -9.48 -2.01
C ILE A 5 -7.79 -8.57 -3.22
N TYR A 6 -7.70 -9.15 -4.42
CA TYR A 6 -8.13 -8.48 -5.65
C TYR A 6 -9.59 -8.79 -5.92
N PHE A 7 -10.39 -7.78 -6.22
CA PHE A 7 -11.80 -7.97 -6.54
C PHE A 7 -12.32 -6.93 -7.52
N THR A 8 -13.46 -7.23 -8.14
CA THR A 8 -14.25 -6.26 -8.92
C THR A 8 -15.62 -6.04 -8.31
N ILE A 9 -16.23 -4.93 -8.70
CA ILE A 9 -17.60 -4.53 -8.40
C ILE A 9 -18.28 -4.08 -9.69
N GLU A 10 -19.62 -4.09 -9.72
CA GLU A 10 -20.37 -3.64 -10.90
C GLU A 10 -20.34 -2.11 -11.07
N ASP A 11 -20.27 -1.37 -9.95
CA ASP A 11 -20.20 0.09 -9.92
C ASP A 11 -19.47 0.55 -8.64
N GLU A 12 -18.65 1.61 -8.75
CA GLU A 12 -17.88 2.17 -7.64
C GLU A 12 -18.76 2.65 -6.46
N GLY A 13 -19.98 3.11 -6.74
CA GLY A 13 -20.93 3.56 -5.73
C GLY A 13 -21.38 2.44 -4.80
N MET A 14 -21.39 1.19 -5.27
CA MET A 14 -21.72 0.03 -4.44
C MET A 14 -20.70 -0.18 -3.31
N LEU A 15 -19.44 0.17 -3.54
CA LEU A 15 -18.41 0.06 -2.50
C LEU A 15 -18.63 1.08 -1.39
N ALA A 16 -19.01 2.31 -1.75
CA ALA A 16 -19.34 3.35 -0.78
C ALA A 16 -20.58 2.97 0.04
N GLU A 17 -21.62 2.41 -0.62
CA GLU A 17 -22.81 1.90 0.06
C GLU A 17 -22.46 0.73 0.99
N ALA A 18 -21.65 -0.22 0.52
CA ALA A 18 -21.19 -1.35 1.31
C ALA A 18 -20.44 -0.91 2.58
N PHE A 19 -19.52 0.05 2.46
CA PHE A 19 -18.82 0.60 3.62
C PHE A 19 -19.75 1.35 4.58
N SER A 20 -20.80 2.00 4.07
CA SER A 20 -21.78 2.68 4.92
C SER A 20 -22.64 1.72 5.77
N ASN A 21 -22.69 0.44 5.39
CA ASN A 21 -23.42 -0.61 6.10
C ASN A 21 -22.57 -1.32 7.17
N LEU A 22 -21.28 -1.02 7.27
CA LEU A 22 -20.40 -1.61 8.27
C LEU A 22 -20.65 -0.99 9.66
N ASP A 23 -20.37 -1.77 10.70
CA ASP A 23 -20.41 -1.27 12.08
C ASP A 23 -19.41 -0.13 12.29
N SER A 24 -19.74 0.82 13.17
CA SER A 24 -18.95 2.04 13.37
C SER A 24 -17.53 1.81 13.91
N ASP A 25 -17.24 0.61 14.39
CA ASP A 25 -15.93 0.17 14.87
C ASP A 25 -15.15 -0.64 13.83
N THR A 26 -15.74 -0.90 12.66
CA THR A 26 -15.09 -1.65 11.58
C THR A 26 -14.30 -0.71 10.68
N ILE A 27 -13.01 -0.99 10.54
CA ILE A 27 -12.15 -0.30 9.57
C ILE A 27 -12.09 -1.15 8.31
N ALA A 28 -12.59 -0.60 7.20
CA ALA A 28 -12.52 -1.21 5.88
C ALA A 28 -11.83 -0.26 4.91
N ILE A 29 -10.93 -0.80 4.10
CA ILE A 29 -10.12 -0.02 3.15
C ILE A 29 -10.03 -0.80 1.84
N ALA A 30 -10.25 -0.11 0.74
CA ALA A 30 -10.03 -0.63 -0.60
C ALA A 30 -9.38 0.45 -1.47
N TYR A 31 -8.43 0.05 -2.30
CA TYR A 31 -7.70 0.91 -3.22
C TYR A 31 -7.96 0.49 -4.65
N LYS A 32 -8.29 1.44 -5.53
CA LYS A 32 -8.40 1.19 -6.96
C LYS A 32 -7.03 0.88 -7.55
N VAL A 33 -6.93 -0.20 -8.30
CA VAL A 33 -5.69 -0.62 -8.96
C VAL A 33 -5.41 0.31 -10.14
N LEU A 34 -4.20 0.85 -10.17
CA LEU A 34 -3.78 1.80 -11.21
C LEU A 34 -3.85 1.15 -12.60
N GLY A 35 -4.47 1.86 -13.55
CA GLY A 35 -4.58 1.42 -14.94
C GLY A 35 -5.74 0.45 -15.21
N THR A 36 -6.61 0.20 -14.24
CA THR A 36 -7.78 -0.69 -14.37
C THR A 36 -9.09 0.09 -14.24
N GLU A 37 -10.15 -0.37 -14.90
CA GLU A 37 -11.43 0.33 -14.87
C GLU A 37 -12.19 0.08 -13.56
N ASP A 38 -12.17 -1.13 -12.98
CA ASP A 38 -12.94 -1.47 -11.76
C ASP A 38 -12.29 -2.57 -10.91
N VAL A 39 -10.95 -2.66 -10.89
CA VAL A 39 -10.24 -3.60 -10.03
C VAL A 39 -9.80 -2.88 -8.76
N PHE A 40 -10.09 -3.50 -7.63
CA PHE A 40 -9.73 -3.02 -6.31
C PHE A 40 -8.87 -4.04 -5.60
N VAL A 41 -8.04 -3.53 -4.69
CA VAL A 41 -7.30 -4.34 -3.74
C VAL A 41 -7.63 -3.90 -2.32
N ALA A 42 -7.85 -4.88 -1.43
CA ALA A 42 -8.13 -4.64 -0.02
C ALA A 42 -7.41 -5.66 0.88
N PRO A 43 -7.15 -5.31 2.14
CA PRO A 43 -6.75 -6.30 3.15
C PRO A 43 -7.80 -7.38 3.34
N GLY A 44 -7.38 -8.58 3.72
CA GLY A 44 -8.27 -9.71 4.03
C GLY A 44 -9.29 -9.37 5.12
N GLU A 45 -8.92 -8.52 6.08
CA GLU A 45 -9.82 -8.03 7.12
C GLU A 45 -10.99 -7.21 6.54
N THR A 46 -10.74 -6.41 5.49
CA THR A 46 -11.80 -5.67 4.80
C THR A 46 -12.73 -6.63 4.06
N LYS A 47 -12.19 -7.66 3.40
CA LYS A 47 -13.03 -8.70 2.79
C LYS A 47 -13.89 -9.41 3.83
N ASP A 48 -13.30 -9.83 4.95
CA ASP A 48 -14.00 -10.54 6.01
C ASP A 48 -15.10 -9.67 6.64
N ALA A 49 -14.86 -8.35 6.77
CA ALA A 49 -15.86 -7.39 7.23
C ALA A 49 -17.05 -7.26 6.26
N LEU A 50 -16.78 -7.17 4.97
CA LEU A 50 -17.80 -7.08 3.93
C LEU A 50 -18.62 -8.37 3.81
N ASP A 51 -17.95 -9.53 3.85
CA ASP A 51 -18.62 -10.84 3.78
C ASP A 51 -19.59 -11.05 4.97
N ARG A 52 -19.30 -10.48 6.16
CA ARG A 52 -20.20 -10.54 7.34
C ARG A 52 -21.49 -9.73 7.18
N GLN A 53 -21.49 -8.73 6.30
CA GLN A 53 -22.65 -7.90 5.98
C GLN A 53 -23.34 -8.34 4.67
N ASP A 54 -23.08 -9.58 4.23
CA ASP A 54 -23.59 -10.15 2.98
C ASP A 54 -23.25 -9.31 1.72
N VAL A 55 -22.16 -8.52 1.77
CA VAL A 55 -21.65 -7.78 0.61
C VAL A 55 -20.74 -8.73 -0.19
N HIS A 56 -21.28 -9.27 -1.28
CA HIS A 56 -20.53 -10.17 -2.15
C HIS A 56 -19.67 -9.40 -3.17
N LEU A 57 -18.35 -9.53 -3.03
CA LEU A 57 -17.36 -9.04 -3.99
C LEU A 57 -16.95 -10.17 -4.95
N ASN A 58 -16.68 -9.81 -6.20
CA ASN A 58 -16.14 -10.76 -7.18
C ASN A 58 -14.64 -10.95 -6.94
N LEU A 59 -14.27 -11.97 -6.16
CA LEU A 59 -12.87 -12.32 -5.90
C LEU A 59 -12.16 -12.74 -7.19
N LEU A 60 -11.09 -12.03 -7.54
CA LEU A 60 -10.25 -12.33 -8.71
C LEU A 60 -9.00 -13.12 -8.33
N ALA A 61 -8.31 -12.69 -7.29
CA ALA A 61 -7.06 -13.27 -6.83
C ALA A 61 -6.80 -12.97 -5.36
N GLU A 62 -5.92 -13.75 -4.76
CA GLU A 62 -5.37 -13.51 -3.42
C GLU A 62 -3.84 -13.46 -3.52
N GLU A 63 -3.24 -12.48 -2.86
CA GLU A 63 -1.78 -12.34 -2.72
C GLU A 63 -1.39 -12.38 -1.24
N ASP A 64 -0.21 -12.93 -0.97
CA ASP A 64 0.34 -12.98 0.38
C ASP A 64 0.92 -11.62 0.77
N ALA A 65 0.39 -11.01 1.84
CA ALA A 65 0.88 -9.74 2.36
C ALA A 65 2.36 -9.82 2.82
N ALA A 66 2.92 -11.01 3.01
CA ALA A 66 4.33 -11.19 3.31
C ALA A 66 5.24 -10.88 2.11
N LYS A 67 4.73 -10.80 0.87
CA LYS A 67 5.53 -10.42 -0.32
C LYS A 67 5.76 -8.91 -0.43
N ILE A 68 4.90 -8.11 0.19
CA ILE A 68 4.95 -6.65 0.11
C ILE A 68 5.61 -6.11 1.37
N SER A 69 6.59 -5.22 1.21
CA SER A 69 7.33 -4.65 2.34
C SER A 69 7.09 -3.16 2.51
N VAL A 70 7.04 -2.70 3.75
CA VAL A 70 6.94 -1.28 4.09
C VAL A 70 8.18 -0.86 4.86
N TYR A 71 8.83 0.21 4.39
CA TYR A 71 9.90 0.88 5.12
C TYR A 71 9.32 2.11 5.83
N HIS A 72 9.36 2.11 7.15
CA HIS A 72 8.85 3.20 7.96
C HIS A 72 9.95 4.15 8.42
N SER A 73 9.62 5.44 8.45
CA SER A 73 10.29 6.37 9.38
C SER A 73 9.86 6.08 10.82
N PRO A 74 10.60 6.52 11.86
CA PRO A 74 10.18 6.33 13.25
C PRO A 74 8.76 6.83 13.53
N LEU A 75 8.42 8.03 13.04
CA LEU A 75 7.09 8.62 13.22
C LEU A 75 6.00 7.82 12.47
N SER A 76 6.28 7.41 11.23
CA SER A 76 5.34 6.59 10.46
C SER A 76 5.09 5.25 11.14
N ARG A 77 6.11 4.64 11.75
CA ARG A 77 5.95 3.39 12.51
C ARG A 77 5.08 3.59 13.74
N GLU A 78 5.19 4.72 14.43
CA GLU A 78 4.38 5.01 15.61
C GLU A 78 2.91 5.22 15.26
N GLU A 79 2.60 5.91 14.17
CA GLU A 79 1.22 6.25 13.80
C GLU A 79 0.53 5.19 12.92
N LEU A 80 1.29 4.44 12.12
CA LEU A 80 0.73 3.57 11.08
C LEU A 80 0.89 2.07 11.35
N ALA A 81 1.39 1.65 12.52
CA ALA A 81 1.60 0.23 12.84
C ALA A 81 0.34 -0.63 12.66
N ASP A 82 -0.83 -0.09 13.02
CA ASP A 82 -2.12 -0.79 12.89
C ASP A 82 -2.66 -0.81 11.44
N TYR A 83 -1.97 -0.13 10.50
CA TYR A 83 -2.39 0.02 9.10
C TYR A 83 -1.40 -0.64 8.14
N GLU A 84 -0.52 -1.51 8.63
CA GLU A 84 0.51 -2.18 7.82
C GLU A 84 -0.08 -2.89 6.58
N ASP A 85 -1.14 -3.67 6.76
CA ASP A 85 -1.78 -4.39 5.65
C ASP A 85 -2.51 -3.43 4.70
N ALA A 86 -3.01 -2.30 5.18
CA ALA A 86 -3.58 -1.26 4.33
C ALA A 86 -2.51 -0.57 3.48
N LEU A 87 -1.35 -0.26 4.07
CA LEU A 87 -0.19 0.27 3.35
C LEU A 87 0.32 -0.72 2.29
N LYS A 88 0.31 -2.02 2.59
CA LYS A 88 0.64 -3.06 1.60
C LYS A 88 -0.39 -3.18 0.50
N ALA A 89 -1.69 -3.11 0.81
CA ALA A 89 -2.75 -3.04 -0.20
C ALA A 89 -2.56 -1.80 -1.10
N LEU A 90 -2.22 -0.64 -0.53
CA LEU A 90 -1.92 0.57 -1.28
C LEU A 90 -0.70 0.40 -2.20
N SER A 91 0.40 -0.17 -1.70
CA SER A 91 1.57 -0.52 -2.52
C SER A 91 1.16 -1.38 -3.70
N LEU A 92 0.36 -2.40 -3.45
CA LEU A 92 -0.10 -3.34 -4.45
C LEU A 92 -1.04 -2.69 -5.49
N ALA A 93 -1.90 -1.76 -5.06
CA ALA A 93 -2.74 -0.96 -5.94
C ALA A 93 -1.93 -0.11 -6.92
N CYS A 94 -0.73 0.30 -6.50
CA CYS A 94 0.25 1.01 -7.31
C CYS A 94 1.22 0.08 -8.06
N HIS A 95 0.96 -1.23 -8.11
CA HIS A 95 1.84 -2.27 -8.70
C HIS A 95 3.25 -2.34 -8.07
N GLY A 96 3.37 -1.93 -6.81
CA GLY A 96 4.63 -1.95 -6.06
C GLY A 96 4.85 -3.22 -5.25
N ILE A 97 6.08 -3.70 -5.22
CA ILE A 97 6.55 -4.77 -4.32
C ILE A 97 6.94 -4.25 -2.94
N ALA A 98 7.17 -2.94 -2.84
CA ALA A 98 7.49 -2.28 -1.58
C ALA A 98 7.13 -0.81 -1.61
N ILE A 99 6.99 -0.21 -0.43
CA ILE A 99 6.87 1.24 -0.26
C ILE A 99 7.79 1.72 0.86
N ALA A 100 8.35 2.93 0.72
CA ALA A 100 9.11 3.58 1.78
C ALA A 100 8.50 4.92 2.15
N CYS A 101 8.32 5.17 3.45
CA CYS A 101 7.96 6.48 3.96
C CYS A 101 9.14 7.43 3.76
N VAL A 102 8.93 8.47 2.97
CA VAL A 102 9.98 9.42 2.56
C VAL A 102 9.70 10.84 3.04
N GLY A 103 8.54 11.09 3.65
CA GLY A 103 8.22 12.42 4.16
C GLY A 103 6.85 12.50 4.81
N VAL A 104 6.57 13.69 5.36
CA VAL A 104 5.30 14.03 5.98
C VAL A 104 4.74 15.32 5.38
N ASN A 105 3.42 15.43 5.29
CA ASN A 105 2.72 16.66 4.97
C ASN A 105 3.28 17.85 5.76
N GLY A 106 3.55 18.95 5.05
CA GLY A 106 4.04 20.19 5.64
C GLY A 106 5.56 20.28 5.75
N GLU A 107 6.28 19.20 5.44
CA GLU A 107 7.74 19.21 5.36
C GLU A 107 8.22 20.04 4.16
N SER A 108 9.12 20.99 4.42
CA SER A 108 9.57 21.98 3.42
C SER A 108 10.69 21.48 2.51
N ASP A 109 11.42 20.44 2.93
CA ASP A 109 12.52 19.84 2.20
C ASP A 109 12.56 18.34 2.46
N LEU A 110 12.23 17.55 1.44
CA LEU A 110 12.26 16.09 1.50
C LEU A 110 13.64 15.52 1.15
N GLY A 111 14.60 16.36 0.74
CA GLY A 111 15.91 15.94 0.25
C GLY A 111 15.90 15.37 -1.18
N PHE A 112 14.76 15.41 -1.88
CA PHE A 112 14.61 15.00 -3.28
C PHE A 112 13.47 15.75 -3.98
N ASP A 113 13.50 15.75 -5.31
CA ASP A 113 12.52 16.44 -6.15
C ASP A 113 11.33 15.53 -6.49
N LEU A 114 10.15 15.90 -6.02
CA LEU A 114 8.89 15.20 -6.33
C LEU A 114 8.36 15.50 -7.73
N SER A 115 8.86 16.52 -8.45
CA SER A 115 8.33 16.92 -9.75
C SER A 115 8.63 15.93 -10.88
N ASN A 116 9.60 15.04 -10.66
CA ASN A 116 9.96 13.97 -11.58
C ASN A 116 9.52 12.62 -11.03
N GLY A 117 8.71 11.89 -11.81
CA GLY A 117 8.20 10.59 -11.40
C GLY A 117 7.15 10.70 -10.30
N THR A 118 6.15 11.58 -10.42
CA THR A 118 5.07 11.70 -9.43
C THR A 118 4.22 10.44 -9.33
N GLU A 119 4.11 9.68 -10.44
CA GLU A 119 3.40 8.39 -10.54
C GLU A 119 3.95 7.32 -9.57
N ASN A 120 5.14 7.58 -9.06
CA ASN A 120 5.97 6.70 -8.27
C ASN A 120 5.83 6.99 -6.77
N TYR A 121 4.97 7.94 -6.41
CA TYR A 121 4.66 8.32 -5.04
C TYR A 121 3.17 8.17 -4.75
N THR A 122 2.87 7.84 -3.50
CA THR A 122 1.51 7.77 -2.98
C THR A 122 1.48 8.38 -1.58
N TYR A 123 0.30 8.53 -1.00
CA TYR A 123 0.14 9.04 0.35
C TYR A 123 -0.88 8.24 1.14
N PHE A 124 -0.68 8.20 2.46
CA PHE A 124 -1.63 7.61 3.40
C PHE A 124 -1.83 8.59 4.55
N THR A 125 -3.08 8.84 4.91
CA THR A 125 -3.46 9.72 6.02
C THR A 125 -4.02 8.89 7.15
N ALA A 126 -3.38 8.94 8.31
CA ALA A 126 -3.93 8.32 9.51
C ALA A 126 -5.26 9.03 9.89
N PRO A 127 -6.29 8.31 10.39
CA PRO A 127 -7.62 8.88 10.68
C PRO A 127 -7.61 10.13 11.59
N ALA A 128 -6.60 10.29 12.43
CA ALA A 128 -6.39 11.45 13.28
C ALA A 128 -4.90 11.83 13.40
N GLY A 129 -4.16 11.75 12.30
CA GLY A 129 -2.71 11.94 12.30
C GLY A 129 -2.19 12.60 11.04
N HIS A 130 -0.90 12.38 10.78
CA HIS A 130 -0.24 12.99 9.65
C HIS A 130 -0.61 12.31 8.33
N THR A 131 -0.45 13.07 7.23
CA THR A 131 -0.37 12.48 5.89
C THR A 131 1.09 12.15 5.60
N PHE A 132 1.38 10.88 5.40
CA PHE A 132 2.71 10.39 5.07
C PHE A 132 2.85 10.20 3.56
N ILE A 133 4.01 10.56 3.04
CA ILE A 133 4.37 10.40 1.62
C ILE A 133 5.20 9.14 1.50
N PHE A 134 4.80 8.27 0.58
CA PHE A 134 5.46 7.00 0.31
C PHE A 134 6.01 6.96 -1.12
N ARG A 135 7.23 6.49 -1.29
CA ARG A 135 7.82 6.09 -2.57
C ARG A 135 7.47 4.62 -2.84
N VAL A 136 6.88 4.32 -3.99
CA VAL A 136 6.48 2.96 -4.42
C VAL A 136 7.55 2.31 -5.28
N PHE A 137 8.05 1.13 -4.94
CA PHE A 137 9.07 0.44 -5.71
C PHE A 137 8.50 -0.77 -6.44
N THR A 138 8.82 -0.89 -7.72
CA THR A 138 8.44 -2.05 -8.55
C THR A 138 9.55 -3.09 -8.64
N LYS A 139 10.80 -2.69 -8.31
CA LYS A 139 12.00 -3.53 -8.35
C LYS A 139 12.89 -3.31 -7.12
N ARG A 140 13.57 -4.36 -6.67
CA ARG A 140 14.51 -4.29 -5.54
C ARG A 140 15.68 -3.33 -5.83
N ASP A 141 16.25 -3.40 -7.04
CA ASP A 141 17.37 -2.53 -7.44
C ASP A 141 16.97 -1.04 -7.44
N GLU A 142 15.73 -0.74 -7.84
CA GLU A 142 15.18 0.62 -7.77
C GLU A 142 15.10 1.13 -6.32
N ALA A 143 14.64 0.27 -5.40
CA ALA A 143 14.61 0.59 -3.97
C ALA A 143 16.02 0.81 -3.41
N ARG A 144 17.00 -0.01 -3.81
CA ARG A 144 18.40 0.13 -3.40
C ARG A 144 18.95 1.48 -3.81
N ASP A 145 18.89 1.79 -5.10
CA ASP A 145 19.47 3.00 -5.68
C ASP A 145 18.85 4.27 -5.08
N PHE A 146 17.55 4.24 -4.81
CA PHE A 146 16.85 5.37 -4.20
C PHE A 146 17.23 5.56 -2.73
N LEU A 147 17.17 4.49 -1.92
CA LEU A 147 17.43 4.58 -0.48
C LEU A 147 18.90 4.83 -0.16
N ASP A 148 19.84 4.34 -0.97
CA ASP A 148 21.27 4.64 -0.80
C ASP A 148 21.53 6.15 -0.92
N ARG A 149 20.89 6.79 -1.90
CA ARG A 149 20.96 8.25 -2.09
C ARG A 149 20.25 9.02 -1.00
N LEU A 150 19.05 8.59 -0.61
CA LEU A 150 18.22 9.30 0.37
C LEU A 150 18.82 9.27 1.78
N THR A 151 19.35 8.10 2.19
CA THR A 151 19.80 7.88 3.57
C THR A 151 21.31 8.03 3.76
N ILE A 152 22.08 8.18 2.67
CA ILE A 152 23.55 8.31 2.66
C ILE A 152 24.18 7.14 3.45
N GLY A 153 23.98 5.92 2.96
CA GLY A 153 24.61 4.72 3.50
C GLY A 153 24.09 4.26 4.86
N ASP A 154 22.82 4.55 5.19
CA ASP A 154 22.18 3.94 6.37
C ASP A 154 22.06 2.43 6.16
N GLN A 155 22.85 1.67 6.93
CA GLN A 155 22.85 0.21 6.86
C GLN A 155 21.47 -0.39 7.10
N ARG A 156 20.60 0.24 7.91
CA ARG A 156 19.24 -0.28 8.16
C ARG A 156 18.37 -0.23 6.92
N ALA A 157 18.51 0.82 6.11
CA ALA A 157 17.77 0.93 4.85
C ALA A 157 18.26 -0.14 3.86
N MET A 158 19.56 -0.38 3.79
CA MET A 158 20.14 -1.40 2.93
C MET A 158 19.77 -2.82 3.37
N ASP A 159 19.84 -3.10 4.67
CA ASP A 159 19.42 -4.40 5.24
C ASP A 159 17.93 -4.66 4.95
N TRP A 160 17.09 -3.62 5.00
CA TRP A 160 15.68 -3.73 4.62
C TRP A 160 15.51 -4.04 3.12
N VAL A 161 16.24 -3.36 2.24
CA VAL A 161 16.21 -3.66 0.79
C VAL A 161 16.66 -5.10 0.51
N ASP A 162 17.71 -5.56 1.18
CA ASP A 162 18.21 -6.93 1.06
C ASP A 162 17.22 -7.97 1.59
N SER A 163 16.33 -7.56 2.50
CA SER A 163 15.28 -8.42 3.06
C SER A 163 14.01 -8.50 2.21
N LEU A 164 13.91 -7.73 1.11
CA LEU A 164 12.72 -7.73 0.27
C LEU A 164 12.41 -9.14 -0.24
N PRO A 165 11.17 -9.65 -0.09
CA PRO A 165 10.83 -11.05 -0.40
C PRO A 165 10.97 -11.43 -1.88
N ILE A 166 10.77 -10.46 -2.77
CA ILE A 166 10.79 -10.63 -4.23
C ILE A 166 11.64 -9.54 -4.88
N ASP A 167 12.08 -9.77 -6.11
CA ASP A 167 12.95 -8.87 -6.86
C ASP A 167 12.15 -7.89 -7.73
N SER A 168 10.98 -8.30 -8.21
CA SER A 168 10.17 -7.50 -9.13
C SER A 168 8.67 -7.73 -9.02
N ALA A 169 7.89 -6.74 -9.44
CA ALA A 169 6.42 -6.83 -9.53
C ALA A 169 5.93 -7.94 -10.47
N GLU A 170 6.78 -8.42 -11.38
CA GLU A 170 6.48 -9.55 -12.27
C GLU A 170 6.30 -10.88 -11.51
N GLU A 171 6.76 -10.97 -10.26
CA GLU A 171 6.61 -12.14 -9.37
C GLU A 171 5.32 -12.12 -8.52
N LEU A 172 4.58 -11.01 -8.56
CA LEU A 172 3.28 -10.92 -7.93
C LEU A 172 2.27 -11.75 -8.73
N VAL A 173 1.30 -12.33 -8.03
CA VAL A 173 0.18 -13.03 -8.65
C VAL A 173 -0.60 -12.01 -9.48
N SER A 174 -0.36 -12.00 -10.79
CA SER A 174 -1.01 -11.07 -11.69
C SER A 174 -2.41 -11.54 -12.04
N TYR A 175 -3.42 -10.71 -11.78
CA TYR A 175 -4.59 -10.60 -12.65
C TYR A 175 -4.89 -9.11 -12.86
N HIS A 176 -4.89 -8.76 -14.15
CA HIS A 176 -5.28 -7.53 -14.84
C HIS A 176 -5.39 -6.22 -14.04
#